data_AF-A0A4V1RK75-F1
#
_entry.id   AF-A0A4V1RK75-F1
#
_cell.length_a   1.000
_cell.length_b   1.000
_cell.length_c   1.000
_cell.angle_alpha   90.00
_cell.angle_beta   90.00
_cell.angle_gamma   90.00
#
_symmetry.space_group_name_H-M   'P 1'
#
loop_
_entity.id
_entity.type
_entity.pdbx_description
1 polymer ?
#
loop_
_entity_poly.entity_id
_entity_poly.type
_entity_poly.pdbx_seq_one_letter_code
_entity_poly.pdbx_strand_id
1 'polypeptide(L)'
;MSDTTAADDTAGKPHKAGLFDIRNIIGALMGIYGVILVLAGLLGEHEPEKTGGINANLWTGLALLVVGAFFATWARLKPIVVPENVEAPDDDPTRPAPQRKRPPVH
;
A
#
# COMPACT_ATOMS: atom_id res chain seq x y z
N MET A 1 -30.59 38.20 20.68
CA MET A 1 -29.55 37.33 21.26
C MET A 1 -29.06 36.46 20.11
N SER A 2 -27.89 36.80 19.56
CA SER A 2 -27.32 36.16 18.39
C SER A 2 -26.30 35.13 18.87
N ASP A 3 -26.69 33.86 18.95
CA ASP A 3 -25.72 32.78 19.18
C ASP A 3 -25.47 32.06 17.86
N THR A 4 -24.68 32.74 17.03
CA THR A 4 -23.80 32.11 16.05
C THR A 4 -22.58 31.59 16.80
N THR A 5 -22.04 30.44 16.38
CA THR A 5 -20.72 29.89 16.72
C THR A 5 -20.71 28.77 17.79
N ALA A 6 -20.93 27.53 17.36
CA ALA A 6 -20.24 26.35 17.91
C ALA A 6 -20.35 25.12 16.97
N ALA A 7 -20.53 25.36 15.67
CA ALA A 7 -20.47 24.31 14.64
C ALA A 7 -19.26 24.57 13.77
N ASP A 8 -18.06 24.54 14.36
CA ASP A 8 -16.85 24.39 13.58
C ASP A 8 -15.73 23.82 14.43
N ASP A 9 -14.89 23.02 13.78
CA ASP A 9 -13.56 22.62 14.23
C ASP A 9 -13.38 21.32 15.03
N THR A 10 -14.05 20.24 14.60
CA THR A 10 -13.42 18.91 14.62
C THR A 10 -12.94 18.58 13.20
N ALA A 11 -12.05 19.42 12.66
CA ALA A 11 -11.29 19.11 11.46
C ALA A 11 -10.40 17.88 11.74
N GLY A 12 -10.94 16.68 11.48
CA GLY A 12 -10.21 15.42 11.50
C GLY A 12 -8.94 15.57 10.66
N LYS A 13 -7.78 15.43 11.30
CA LYS A 13 -6.49 15.54 10.64
C LYS A 13 -6.47 14.56 9.46
N PRO A 14 -6.09 14.98 8.24
CA PRO A 14 -6.02 14.08 7.10
C PRO A 14 -5.02 12.95 7.41
N HIS A 15 -5.55 11.77 7.72
CA HIS A 15 -4.72 10.59 7.96
C HIS A 15 -4.25 10.07 6.60
N LYS A 16 -2.93 10.05 6.39
CA LYS A 16 -2.37 9.37 5.23
C LYS A 16 -2.65 7.88 5.41
N ALA A 17 -3.59 7.34 4.63
CA ALA A 17 -3.63 5.89 4.38
C ALA A 17 -2.34 5.37 3.71
N GLY A 18 -1.44 6.29 3.32
CA GLY A 18 -0.26 6.08 2.49
C GLY A 18 0.82 5.14 3.02
N LEU A 19 0.68 4.52 4.19
CA LEU A 19 1.56 3.40 4.54
C LEU A 19 1.17 2.10 3.81
N PHE A 20 -0.11 1.92 3.46
CA PHE A 20 -0.65 0.76 2.74
C PHE A 20 -0.95 1.06 1.25
N ASP A 21 -0.19 1.96 0.61
CA ASP A 21 -0.25 2.09 -0.85
C ASP A 21 0.42 0.88 -1.51
N ILE A 22 -0.30 0.20 -2.41
CA ILE A 22 0.20 -0.94 -3.18
C ILE A 22 1.50 -0.61 -3.94
N ARG A 23 1.71 0.64 -4.36
CA ARG A 23 2.92 1.08 -5.05
C ARG A 23 4.15 1.00 -4.15
N ASN A 24 4.00 1.28 -2.86
CA ASN A 24 5.09 1.11 -1.89
C ASN A 24 5.42 -0.37 -1.69
N ILE A 25 4.40 -1.24 -1.60
CA ILE A 25 4.60 -2.68 -1.43
C ILE A 25 5.28 -3.27 -2.66
N ILE A 26 4.77 -3.00 -3.86
CA ILE A 26 5.38 -3.45 -5.11
C ILE A 26 6.80 -2.90 -5.25
N GLY A 27 7.00 -1.60 -5.03
CA GLY A 27 8.31 -0.96 -5.12
C GLY A 27 9.33 -1.56 -4.15
N ALA A 28 8.94 -1.81 -2.90
CA ALA A 28 9.80 -2.44 -1.89
C ALA A 28 10.14 -3.89 -2.24
N LEU A 29 9.15 -4.69 -2.67
CA LEU A 29 9.38 -6.08 -3.09
C LEU A 29 10.33 -6.13 -4.29
N MET A 30 10.07 -5.34 -5.34
CA MET A 30 10.94 -5.25 -6.50
C MET A 30 12.34 -4.78 -6.13
N GLY A 31 12.47 -3.83 -5.22
CA GLY A 31 13.75 -3.36 -4.70
C GLY A 31 14.54 -4.45 -3.98
N ILE A 32 13.91 -5.15 -3.03
CA ILE A 32 14.57 -6.23 -2.26
C ILE A 32 15.01 -7.35 -3.19
N TYR A 33 14.12 -7.86 -4.05
CA TYR A 33 14.46 -8.91 -5.01
C TYR A 33 15.51 -8.44 -6.03
N GLY A 34 15.42 -7.18 -6.49
CA GLY A 34 16.41 -6.59 -7.38
C GLY A 34 17.81 -6.56 -6.76
N VAL A 35 17.93 -6.13 -5.50
CA VAL A 35 19.21 -6.15 -4.77
C VAL A 35 19.73 -7.59 -4.63
N ILE A 36 18.88 -8.54 -4.24
CA ILE A 36 19.26 -9.96 -4.13
C ILE A 36 19.80 -10.48 -5.45
N LEU A 37 19.13 -10.19 -6.57
CA LEU A 37 19.57 -10.65 -7.89
C LEU A 37 20.84 -9.96 -8.38
N VAL A 38 21.03 -8.68 -8.08
CA VAL A 38 22.31 -7.99 -8.37
C VAL A 38 23.44 -8.62 -7.57
N LEU A 39 23.25 -8.88 -6.28
CA LEU A 39 24.26 -9.55 -5.46
C LEU A 39 24.53 -10.98 -5.95
N ALA A 40 23.50 -11.73 -6.32
CA ALA A 40 23.65 -13.05 -6.92
C ALA A 40 24.37 -13.00 -8.27
N GLY A 41 24.17 -11.93 -9.06
CA GLY A 41 24.88 -11.72 -10.31
C GLY A 41 26.34 -11.33 -10.12
N LEU A 42 26.66 -10.52 -9.11
CA LEU A 42 28.02 -10.03 -8.85
C LEU A 42 28.89 -11.04 -8.08
N LEU A 43 28.29 -11.72 -7.09
CA LEU A 43 29.01 -12.60 -6.15
C LEU A 43 28.81 -14.08 -6.45
N GLY A 44 27.79 -14.43 -7.25
CA GLY A 44 27.51 -15.81 -7.60
C GLY A 44 28.40 -16.33 -8.72
N GLU A 45 28.78 -17.60 -8.60
CA GLU A 45 29.35 -18.35 -9.72
C GLU A 45 28.28 -18.45 -10.81
N HIS A 46 28.54 -17.85 -11.97
CA HIS A 46 27.68 -17.95 -13.13
C HIS A 46 28.36 -18.86 -14.15
N GLU A 47 27.58 -19.75 -14.76
CA GLU A 47 28.00 -20.56 -15.91
C GLU A 47 27.65 -19.82 -17.20
N PRO A 48 28.53 -18.95 -17.74
CA PRO A 48 28.25 -18.16 -18.94
C PRO A 48 27.90 -19.04 -20.16
N GLU A 49 28.32 -20.30 -20.16
CA GLU A 49 28.02 -21.26 -21.22
C GLU A 49 26.53 -21.61 -21.31
N LYS A 50 25.79 -21.54 -20.19
CA LYS A 50 24.34 -21.81 -20.16
C LYS A 50 23.49 -20.59 -20.51
N THR A 51 24.07 -19.39 -20.47
CA THR A 51 23.35 -18.12 -20.64
C THR A 51 23.80 -17.30 -21.85
N GLY A 52 24.63 -17.87 -22.73
CA GLY A 52 25.15 -17.18 -23.90
C GLY A 52 26.10 -16.03 -23.56
N GLY A 53 26.81 -16.12 -22.44
CA GLY A 53 27.76 -15.10 -21.97
C GLY A 53 27.14 -13.93 -21.20
N ILE A 54 25.81 -13.91 -21.01
CA ILE A 54 25.12 -12.81 -20.33
C ILE A 54 24.71 -13.24 -18.92
N ASN A 55 24.98 -12.41 -17.92
CA ASN A 55 24.54 -12.66 -16.54
C ASN A 55 23.06 -12.28 -16.37
N ALA A 56 22.18 -13.28 -16.44
CA ALA A 56 20.74 -13.09 -16.34
C ALA A 56 20.30 -12.50 -14.99
N ASN A 57 20.94 -12.92 -13.89
CA ASN A 57 20.63 -12.39 -12.55
C ASN A 57 20.93 -10.90 -12.46
N LEU A 58 22.09 -10.47 -12.99
CA LEU A 58 22.50 -9.08 -12.97
C LEU A 58 21.54 -8.18 -13.77
N TRP A 59 21.24 -8.56 -15.01
CA TRP A 59 20.34 -7.78 -15.87
C TRP A 59 18.91 -7.75 -15.33
N THR A 60 18.41 -8.88 -14.85
CA THR A 60 17.07 -8.95 -14.23
C THR A 60 17.02 -8.11 -12.96
N GLY A 61 18.05 -8.20 -12.11
CA GLY A 61 18.15 -7.39 -10.90
C GLY A 61 18.19 -5.89 -11.21
N LEU A 62 18.98 -5.46 -12.19
CA LEU A 62 19.02 -4.07 -12.66
C LEU A 62 17.65 -3.59 -13.16
N ALA A 63 16.96 -4.39 -13.98
CA ALA A 63 15.63 -4.06 -14.45
C ALA A 63 14.62 -3.90 -13.29
N LEU A 64 14.65 -4.83 -12.32
CA LEU A 64 13.81 -4.75 -11.12
C LEU A 64 14.11 -3.50 -10.28
N LEU A 65 15.38 -3.12 -10.14
CA LEU A 65 15.76 -1.91 -9.41
C LEU A 65 15.24 -0.64 -10.10
N VAL A 66 15.36 -0.56 -11.44
CA VAL A 66 14.82 0.59 -12.21
C VAL A 66 13.31 0.69 -12.03
N VAL A 67 12.58 -0.41 -12.19
CA VAL A 67 11.12 -0.44 -12.03
C VAL A 67 10.73 -0.14 -10.57
N GLY A 68 11.40 -0.74 -9.59
CA GLY A 68 11.17 -0.49 -8.17
C GLY A 68 11.39 0.98 -7.79
N ALA A 69 12.48 1.58 -8.28
CA ALA A 69 12.77 3.01 -8.07
C ALA A 69 11.71 3.92 -8.72
N PHE A 70 11.22 3.55 -9.90
CA PHE A 70 10.12 4.25 -10.54
C PHE A 70 8.84 4.22 -9.68
N PHE A 71 8.44 3.04 -9.18
CA PHE A 71 7.27 2.91 -8.31
C PHE A 71 7.43 3.67 -7.00
N ALA A 72 8.60 3.60 -6.36
CA ALA A 72 8.89 4.33 -5.14
C ALA A 72 8.85 5.86 -5.35
N THR A 73 9.41 6.34 -6.46
CA THR A 73 9.38 7.76 -6.83
C THR A 73 7.95 8.22 -7.11
N TRP A 74 7.16 7.45 -7.85
CA TRP A 74 5.76 7.76 -8.10
C TRP A 74 4.96 7.80 -6.79
N ALA A 75 5.04 6.77 -5.96
CA ALA A 75 4.33 6.73 -4.67
C ALA A 75 4.65 7.96 -3.81
N ARG A 76 5.90 8.43 -3.85
CA ARG A 76 6.33 9.63 -3.14
C ARG A 76 5.79 10.93 -3.76
N LEU A 77 5.68 11.00 -5.08
CA LEU A 77 5.14 12.17 -5.80
C LEU A 77 3.61 12.27 -5.75
N LYS A 78 2.89 11.14 -5.70
CA LYS A 78 1.42 11.10 -5.67
C LYS A 78 0.89 10.22 -4.54
N PRO A 79 0.99 10.69 -3.28
CA PRO A 79 0.49 9.95 -2.13
C PRO A 79 -1.04 9.86 -2.16
N ILE A 80 -1.59 8.66 -1.93
CA ILE A 80 -3.03 8.46 -1.77
C ILE A 80 -3.47 8.98 -0.38
N VAL A 81 -4.52 9.79 -0.34
CA VAL A 81 -5.14 10.29 0.90
C VAL A 81 -6.53 9.65 0.97
N VAL A 82 -6.82 8.95 2.06
CA VAL A 82 -8.15 8.38 2.31
C VAL A 82 -8.86 9.32 3.30
N PRO A 83 -10.04 9.84 2.96
CA PRO A 83 -10.86 10.63 3.88
C PRO A 83 -11.32 9.77 5.07
N GLU A 84 -11.30 10.34 6.28
CA GLU A 84 -11.75 9.66 7.52
C GLU A 84 -13.28 9.48 7.59
N ASN A 85 -14.04 10.24 6.80
CA ASN A 85 -15.51 10.16 6.79
C ASN A 85 -16.00 9.08 5.81
N VAL A 86 -15.86 7.82 6.20
CA VAL A 86 -16.88 6.86 5.77
C VAL A 86 -18.13 7.23 6.56
N GLU A 87 -18.97 8.11 5.99
CA GLU A 87 -20.32 8.34 6.48
C GLU A 87 -20.90 6.94 6.72
N ALA A 88 -21.18 6.60 7.98
CA ALA A 88 -21.90 5.37 8.27
C ALA A 88 -23.14 5.42 7.38
N PRO A 89 -23.48 4.33 6.64
CA PRO A 89 -24.71 4.32 5.87
C PRO A 89 -25.81 4.83 6.80
N ASP A 90 -26.51 5.89 6.40
CA ASP A 90 -27.65 6.41 7.17
C ASP A 90 -28.44 5.21 7.67
N ASP A 91 -28.85 5.23 8.96
CA ASP A 91 -29.71 4.21 9.54
C ASP A 91 -30.98 4.16 8.69
N ASP A 92 -30.95 3.35 7.63
CA ASP A 92 -32.05 3.14 6.73
C ASP A 92 -33.19 2.65 7.62
N PRO A 93 -34.27 3.42 7.78
CA PRO A 93 -35.34 3.09 8.71
C PRO A 93 -36.05 1.79 8.30
N THR A 94 -35.78 1.29 7.09
CA THR A 94 -36.26 -0.01 6.60
C THR A 94 -35.32 -1.17 6.90
N ARG A 95 -34.11 -0.92 7.42
CA ARG A 95 -33.14 -1.95 7.83
C ARG A 95 -33.61 -2.60 9.13
N PRO A 96 -34.00 -3.89 9.11
CA PRO A 96 -34.44 -4.56 10.33
C PRO A 96 -33.27 -4.66 11.32
N ALA A 97 -33.47 -4.15 12.54
CA ALA A 97 -32.47 -4.21 13.60
C ALA A 97 -32.01 -5.66 13.82
N PRO A 98 -30.70 -5.91 14.01
CA PRO A 98 -30.18 -7.25 14.24
C PRO A 98 -30.80 -7.82 15.52
N GLN A 99 -31.70 -8.78 15.38
CA GLN A 99 -32.31 -9.47 16.52
C GLN A 99 -31.23 -10.26 17.25
N ARG A 100 -30.72 -9.72 18.36
CA ARG A 100 -29.91 -10.48 19.31
C ARG A 100 -30.79 -11.60 19.85
N LYS A 101 -30.64 -12.81 19.33
CA LYS A 101 -31.26 -14.01 19.90
C LYS A 101 -30.74 -14.14 21.34
N ARG A 102 -31.58 -13.78 22.33
CA ARG A 102 -31.29 -14.06 23.73
C ARG A 102 -31.15 -15.59 23.88
N PRO A 103 -30.05 -16.10 24.45
CA PRO A 103 -29.95 -17.52 24.72
C PRO A 103 -31.02 -17.93 25.73
N PRO A 104 -31.62 -19.13 25.59
CA PRO A 104 -32.64 -19.63 26.51
C PRO A 104 -32.02 -19.84 27.89
N VAL A 105 -32.70 -19.33 28.92
CA VAL A 105 -32.39 -19.64 30.31
C VAL A 105 -32.97 -21.03 30.57
N HIS A 106 -32.09 -22.01 30.79
CA HIS A 106 -32.45 -23.32 31.35
C HIS A 106 -32.00 -23.37 32.80
#